data_AF-A0A1P8AWX1-F1
#
_entry.id   AF-A0A1P8AWX1-F1
#
_cell.length_a   1.000
_cell.length_b   1.000
_cell.length_c   1.000
_cell.angle_alpha   90.00
_cell.angle_beta   90.00
_cell.angle_gamma   90.00
#
_symmetry.space_group_name_H-M   'P 1'
#
loop_
_entity.id
_entity.type
_entity.pdbx_description
1 polymer ?
#
loop_
_entity_poly.entity_id
_entity_poly.type
_entity_poly.pdbx_seq_one_letter_code
_entity_poly.pdbx_strand_id
1 'polypeptide(L)'
;MSTDSVRSSTTGGSASGARTFCSLADLSTKKCVPCNAKDLRAMTEQSAQDLLQKVAGWDLANDNDTLKLHRSWRVKSFTKGLDFFQRVADIAESEGHHPDLHLVGWNNVKIEIWTHAIGGLTENDFILAAKINELQVEDLLRKKKVAK
;
A
#
# COMPACT_ATOMS: atom_id res chain seq x y z
N MET A 1 70.26 12.78 10.73
CA MET A 1 70.44 13.27 12.12
C MET A 1 69.33 14.25 12.41
N SER A 2 68.56 13.97 13.47
CA SER A 2 67.65 14.90 14.20
C SER A 2 66.37 15.33 13.47
N THR A 3 65.21 14.71 13.79
CA THR A 3 64.16 15.19 14.74
C THR A 3 63.58 16.54 14.29
N ASP A 4 62.28 16.65 14.02
CA ASP A 4 61.29 16.75 15.09
C ASP A 4 59.86 16.29 14.76
N SER A 5 59.16 16.04 15.86
CA SER A 5 57.86 15.42 16.01
C SER A 5 56.75 16.47 16.26
N VAL A 6 55.51 15.98 16.25
CA VAL A 6 54.31 16.47 16.97
C VAL A 6 53.24 17.27 16.19
N ARG A 7 52.21 16.50 15.78
CA ARG A 7 50.75 16.57 16.11
C ARG A 7 49.95 17.87 15.88
N SER A 8 48.81 17.66 15.21
CA SER A 8 47.42 18.13 15.49
C SER A 8 46.75 18.39 14.13
N SER A 9 45.47 18.13 13.84
CA SER A 9 44.28 17.91 14.65
C SER A 9 43.24 17.28 13.72
N THR A 10 42.41 16.38 14.24
CA THR A 10 41.27 15.79 13.54
C THR A 10 40.15 16.81 13.43
N THR A 11 39.62 17.07 12.23
CA THR A 11 38.29 17.66 12.06
C THR A 11 37.45 16.75 11.19
N GLY A 12 36.45 16.14 11.82
CA GLY A 12 35.44 15.34 11.16
C GLY A 12 34.58 16.20 10.24
N GLY A 13 34.46 15.77 8.99
CA GLY A 13 33.41 16.18 8.08
C GLY A 13 32.54 14.97 7.80
N SER A 14 31.48 14.81 8.59
CA SER A 14 30.39 13.88 8.27
C SER A 14 29.71 14.37 7.01
N ALA A 15 30.05 13.77 5.87
CA ALA A 15 29.30 13.92 4.63
C ALA A 15 27.96 13.22 4.82
N SER A 16 27.01 13.96 5.41
CA SER A 16 25.61 13.55 5.48
C SER A 16 25.12 13.40 4.05
N GLY A 17 24.91 12.16 3.64
CA GLY A 17 24.32 11.83 2.36
C GLY A 17 23.02 12.61 2.22
N ALA A 18 23.00 13.51 1.24
CA ALA A 18 21.76 13.99 0.68
C ALA A 18 21.05 12.76 0.12
N ARG A 19 20.17 12.15 0.94
CA ARG A 19 19.16 11.23 0.45
C ARG A 19 18.32 12.06 -0.49
N THR A 20 18.57 11.87 -1.78
CA THR A 20 17.70 12.32 -2.87
C THR A 20 16.28 11.93 -2.50
N PHE A 21 15.48 12.89 -2.03
CA PHE A 21 14.04 12.77 -2.05
C PHE A 21 13.65 12.82 -3.53
N CYS A 22 13.72 11.66 -4.17
CA CYS A 22 13.12 11.47 -5.48
C CYS A 22 11.62 11.68 -5.25
N SER A 23 11.04 12.72 -5.84
CA SER A 23 9.65 13.10 -5.60
C SER A 23 8.72 12.00 -6.09
N LEU A 24 8.31 11.16 -5.16
CA LEU A 24 7.22 10.21 -5.29
C LEU A 24 5.94 11.01 -5.03
N ALA A 25 5.16 11.29 -6.07
CA ALA A 25 3.77 11.71 -5.84
C ALA A 25 3.11 10.66 -4.94
N ASP A 26 2.60 11.10 -3.81
CA ASP A 26 1.94 10.23 -2.84
C ASP A 26 0.64 9.71 -3.43
N LEU A 27 0.53 8.39 -3.60
CA LEU A 27 -0.63 7.76 -4.24
C LEU A 27 -1.93 8.07 -3.49
N SER A 28 -1.88 8.26 -2.17
CA SER A 28 -3.06 8.61 -1.38
C SER A 28 -3.61 10.00 -1.70
N THR A 29 -2.78 10.89 -2.27
CA THR A 29 -3.21 12.24 -2.67
C THR A 29 -3.80 12.31 -4.08
N LYS A 30 -3.63 11.28 -4.91
CA LYS A 30 -4.17 11.22 -6.26
C LYS A 30 -5.67 10.92 -6.25
N LYS A 31 -6.33 11.08 -7.39
CA LYS A 31 -7.73 10.68 -7.59
C LYS A 31 -7.82 9.63 -8.68
N CYS A 32 -8.68 8.64 -8.46
CA CYS A 32 -9.01 7.65 -9.47
C CYS A 32 -9.66 8.33 -10.69
N VAL A 33 -9.40 7.77 -11.87
CA VAL A 33 -10.11 8.12 -13.11
C VAL A 33 -11.24 7.13 -13.35
N PRO A 34 -12.30 7.48 -14.11
CA PRO A 34 -13.37 6.53 -14.42
C PRO A 34 -12.84 5.24 -15.07
N CYS A 35 -13.26 4.08 -14.56
CA CYS A 35 -12.74 2.77 -14.97
C CYS A 35 -13.04 2.39 -16.44
N ASN A 36 -13.96 3.11 -17.08
CA ASN A 36 -14.33 2.96 -18.49
C ASN A 36 -13.71 4.02 -19.41
N ALA A 37 -12.73 4.78 -18.93
CA ALA A 37 -12.00 5.73 -19.75
C ALA A 37 -11.32 5.02 -20.93
N LYS A 38 -11.45 5.58 -22.15
CA LYS A 38 -11.02 4.95 -23.41
C LYS A 38 -9.54 4.59 -23.46
N ASP A 39 -8.71 5.34 -22.74
CA ASP A 39 -7.26 5.18 -22.76
C ASP A 39 -6.73 4.36 -21.57
N LEU A 40 -7.61 3.91 -20.67
CA LEU A 40 -7.22 3.10 -19.53
C LEU A 40 -6.89 1.67 -20.00
N ARG A 41 -5.73 1.16 -19.61
CA ARG A 41 -5.26 -0.19 -19.95
C ARG A 41 -4.63 -0.84 -18.73
N ALA A 42 -4.66 -2.17 -18.71
CA ALA A 42 -3.96 -2.95 -17.72
C ALA A 42 -2.45 -2.64 -17.78
N MET A 43 -1.83 -2.45 -16.63
CA MET A 43 -0.40 -2.28 -16.53
C MET A 43 0.33 -3.63 -16.60
N THR A 44 1.63 -3.57 -16.88
CA THR A 44 2.48 -4.76 -16.84
C THR A 44 2.76 -5.17 -15.39
N GLU A 45 3.08 -6.45 -15.18
CA GLU A 45 3.50 -6.96 -13.87
C GLU A 45 4.71 -6.19 -13.30
N GLN A 46 5.67 -5.81 -14.15
CA GLN A 46 6.81 -4.99 -13.73
C GLN A 46 6.36 -3.62 -13.18
N SER A 47 5.44 -2.95 -13.87
CA SER A 47 4.91 -1.65 -13.41
C SER A 47 4.14 -1.80 -12.09
N ALA A 48 3.41 -2.91 -11.94
CA ALA A 48 2.70 -3.25 -10.72
C ALA A 48 3.67 -3.48 -9.54
N GLN A 49 4.78 -4.18 -9.77
CA GLN A 49 5.82 -4.40 -8.76
C GLN A 49 6.47 -3.09 -8.30
N ASP A 50 6.71 -2.16 -9.23
CA ASP A 50 7.28 -0.85 -8.91
C ASP A 50 6.32 -0.02 -8.03
N LEU A 51 5.01 -0.07 -8.31
CA LEU A 51 3.99 0.61 -7.51
C LEU A 51 3.70 -0.09 -6.18
N LEU A 52 3.90 -1.42 -6.09
CA LEU A 52 3.70 -2.19 -4.86
C LEU A 52 4.55 -1.65 -3.70
N GLN A 53 5.75 -1.15 -4.00
CA GLN A 53 6.65 -0.52 -3.02
C GLN A 53 6.03 0.72 -2.32
N LYS A 54 4.98 1.30 -2.90
CA LYS A 54 4.28 2.48 -2.36
C LYS A 54 3.06 2.11 -1.52
N VAL A 55 2.64 0.85 -1.52
CA VAL A 55 1.44 0.38 -0.82
C VAL A 55 1.81 -0.74 0.16
N ALA A 56 2.57 -0.39 1.20
CA ALA A 56 3.08 -1.34 2.17
C ALA A 56 2.00 -2.27 2.76
N GLY A 57 2.29 -3.56 2.77
CA GLY A 57 1.42 -4.61 3.32
C GLY A 57 0.41 -5.19 2.33
N TRP A 58 0.33 -4.66 1.12
CA TRP A 58 -0.36 -5.30 -0.01
C TRP A 58 0.58 -6.26 -0.73
N ASP A 59 0.00 -7.31 -1.29
CA ASP A 59 0.69 -8.31 -2.10
C ASP A 59 0.05 -8.37 -3.50
N LEU A 60 0.81 -8.82 -4.49
CA LEU A 60 0.30 -9.15 -5.82
C LEU A 60 -0.08 -10.62 -5.89
N ALA A 61 -1.28 -10.90 -6.40
CA ALA A 61 -1.70 -12.25 -6.76
C ALA A 61 -2.11 -12.28 -8.23
N ASN A 62 -1.77 -13.37 -8.90
CA ASN A 62 -2.31 -13.71 -10.21
C ASN A 62 -3.41 -14.76 -10.03
N ASP A 63 -4.62 -14.44 -10.46
CA ASP A 63 -5.78 -15.31 -10.42
C ASP A 63 -6.39 -15.38 -11.82
N ASN A 64 -6.30 -16.55 -12.45
CA ASN A 64 -6.78 -16.80 -13.83
C ASN A 64 -6.32 -15.73 -14.83
N ASP A 65 -4.99 -15.53 -14.90
CA ASP A 65 -4.33 -14.54 -15.77
C ASP A 65 -4.68 -13.08 -15.46
N THR A 66 -5.36 -12.80 -14.34
CA THR A 66 -5.67 -11.46 -13.87
C THR A 66 -4.80 -11.12 -12.67
N LEU A 67 -3.94 -10.12 -12.82
CA LEU A 67 -3.17 -9.57 -11.71
C LEU A 67 -4.07 -8.73 -10.79
N LYS A 68 -3.95 -8.93 -9.48
CA LYS A 68 -4.77 -8.28 -8.43
C LYS A 68 -3.89 -7.89 -7.25
N LEU A 69 -4.27 -6.83 -6.55
CA LEU A 69 -3.74 -6.53 -5.22
C LEU A 69 -4.58 -7.25 -4.17
N HIS A 70 -3.94 -7.78 -3.13
CA HIS A 70 -4.67 -8.30 -1.98
C HIS A 70 -4.01 -7.95 -0.65
N ARG A 71 -4.84 -7.84 0.39
CA ARG A 71 -4.39 -7.69 1.77
C ARG A 71 -5.40 -8.29 2.73
N SER A 72 -4.93 -8.78 3.88
CA SER A 72 -5.78 -9.38 4.90
C SER A 72 -5.49 -8.88 6.31
N TRP A 73 -6.55 -8.77 7.11
CA TRP A 73 -6.54 -8.35 8.50
C TRP A 73 -7.40 -9.29 9.35
N ARG A 74 -6.94 -9.57 10.57
CA ARG A 74 -7.75 -10.28 11.57
C ARG A 74 -8.42 -9.28 12.51
N VAL A 75 -9.74 -9.22 12.47
CA VAL A 75 -10.56 -8.34 13.33
C VAL A 75 -10.99 -9.05 14.62
N LYS A 76 -11.47 -8.27 15.60
CA LYS A 76 -11.87 -8.79 16.92
C LYS A 76 -13.17 -9.61 16.87
N SER A 77 -14.11 -9.26 15.99
CA SER A 77 -15.42 -9.88 15.85
C SER A 77 -15.94 -9.73 14.42
N PHE A 78 -17.01 -10.47 14.10
CA PHE A 78 -17.74 -10.33 12.84
C PHE A 78 -18.23 -8.89 12.61
N THR A 79 -18.84 -8.29 13.63
CA THR A 79 -19.30 -6.89 13.59
C THR A 79 -18.17 -5.89 13.34
N LYS A 80 -16.97 -6.13 13.90
CA LYS A 80 -15.79 -5.31 13.62
C LYS A 80 -15.27 -5.49 12.20
N GLY A 81 -15.55 -6.62 11.56
CA GLY A 81 -15.33 -6.81 10.12
C GLY A 81 -16.27 -5.94 9.28
N LEU A 82 -17.54 -5.85 9.67
CA LEU A 82 -18.50 -4.95 9.01
C LEU A 82 -18.13 -3.47 9.19
N ASP A 83 -17.73 -3.07 10.42
CA ASP A 83 -17.24 -1.71 10.68
C ASP A 83 -16.02 -1.37 9.80
N PHE A 84 -15.13 -2.35 9.58
CA PHE A 84 -13.97 -2.19 8.70
C PHE A 84 -14.42 -1.93 7.26
N PHE A 85 -15.35 -2.75 6.76
CA PHE A 85 -15.87 -2.60 5.41
C PHE A 85 -16.57 -1.28 5.18
N GLN A 86 -17.30 -0.76 6.16
CA GLN A 86 -17.91 0.56 6.03
C GLN A 86 -16.85 1.64 5.77
N ARG A 87 -15.74 1.64 6.53
CA ARG A 87 -14.65 2.60 6.35
C ARG A 87 -14.00 2.50 4.96
N VAL A 88 -13.86 1.28 4.44
CA VAL A 88 -13.34 1.05 3.08
C VAL A 88 -14.35 1.50 2.02
N ALA A 89 -15.63 1.21 2.22
CA ALA A 89 -16.71 1.61 1.31
C ALA A 89 -16.77 3.13 1.16
N ASP A 90 -16.65 3.89 2.25
CA ASP A 90 -16.66 5.36 2.20
C ASP A 90 -15.54 5.90 1.29
N ILE A 91 -14.34 5.29 1.33
CA ILE A 91 -13.24 5.64 0.43
C ILE A 91 -13.56 5.20 -1.01
N ALA A 92 -13.97 3.95 -1.21
CA ALA A 92 -14.26 3.39 -2.53
C ALA A 92 -15.30 4.22 -3.29
N GLU A 93 -16.39 4.60 -2.63
CA GLU A 93 -17.43 5.48 -3.18
C GLU A 93 -16.87 6.86 -3.52
N SER A 94 -16.03 7.45 -2.65
CA SER A 94 -15.41 8.75 -2.90
C SER A 94 -14.45 8.75 -4.10
N GLU A 95 -13.88 7.58 -4.43
CA GLU A 95 -13.00 7.39 -5.57
C GLU A 95 -13.71 6.85 -6.82
N GLY A 96 -14.96 6.39 -6.69
CA GLY A 96 -15.66 5.70 -7.76
C GLY A 96 -14.95 4.41 -8.22
N HIS A 97 -14.18 3.79 -7.33
CA HIS A 97 -13.41 2.58 -7.60
C HIS A 97 -13.60 1.59 -6.47
N HIS A 98 -14.12 0.41 -6.77
CA HIS A 98 -14.66 -0.51 -5.78
C HIS A 98 -13.81 -1.76 -5.66
N PRO A 99 -13.34 -2.12 -4.45
CA PRO A 99 -12.62 -3.36 -4.23
C PRO A 99 -13.59 -4.51 -3.95
N ASP A 100 -13.12 -5.75 -4.08
CA ASP A 100 -13.83 -6.93 -3.62
C ASP A 100 -13.56 -7.12 -2.11
N LEU A 101 -14.64 -7.22 -1.32
CA LEU A 101 -14.59 -7.28 0.15
C LEU A 101 -15.02 -8.68 0.64
N HIS A 102 -14.14 -9.37 1.36
CA HIS A 102 -14.38 -10.74 1.82
C HIS A 102 -14.21 -10.87 3.34
N LEU A 103 -15.25 -11.31 4.05
CA LEU A 103 -15.18 -11.65 5.47
C LEU A 103 -15.14 -13.17 5.63
N VAL A 104 -13.93 -13.72 5.58
CA VAL A 104 -13.68 -15.17 5.57
C VAL A 104 -13.57 -15.68 7.01
N GLY A 105 -14.22 -16.82 7.29
CA GLY A 105 -14.10 -17.49 8.59
C GLY A 105 -14.34 -16.54 9.76
N TRP A 106 -15.44 -15.77 9.70
CA TRP A 106 -15.97 -14.82 10.69
C TRP A 106 -15.12 -13.60 11.10
N ASN A 107 -13.78 -13.62 10.97
CA ASN A 107 -12.93 -12.50 11.41
C ASN A 107 -11.72 -12.21 10.53
N ASN A 108 -11.60 -12.82 9.36
CA ASN A 108 -10.55 -12.49 8.41
C ASN A 108 -11.13 -11.57 7.33
N VAL A 109 -10.88 -10.28 7.47
CA VAL A 109 -11.15 -9.29 6.43
C VAL A 109 -10.07 -9.45 5.37
N LYS A 110 -10.45 -9.83 4.15
CA LYS A 110 -9.59 -9.83 2.97
C LYS A 110 -10.16 -8.83 1.98
N ILE A 111 -9.28 -8.00 1.43
CA ILE A 111 -9.62 -7.06 0.36
C ILE A 111 -8.82 -7.44 -0.86
N GLU A 112 -9.48 -7.48 -2.01
CA GLU A 112 -8.87 -7.66 -3.32
C GLU A 112 -9.19 -6.45 -4.20
N ILE A 113 -8.20 -5.91 -4.90
CA ILE A 113 -8.38 -4.72 -5.73
C ILE A 113 -7.83 -4.98 -7.11
N TRP A 114 -8.68 -4.77 -8.12
CA TRP A 114 -8.31 -4.75 -9.52
C TRP A 114 -9.40 -4.02 -10.32
N THR A 115 -9.06 -3.58 -11.53
CA THR A 115 -10.00 -2.86 -12.38
C THR A 115 -10.80 -3.84 -13.24
N HIS A 116 -11.98 -4.25 -12.74
CA HIS A 116 -12.89 -5.22 -13.38
C HIS A 116 -13.12 -4.96 -14.87
N ALA A 117 -13.41 -3.71 -15.24
CA ALA A 117 -13.69 -3.31 -16.63
C ALA A 117 -12.50 -3.48 -17.58
N ILE A 118 -11.29 -3.55 -17.05
CA ILE A 118 -10.04 -3.60 -17.82
C ILE A 118 -9.40 -4.99 -17.81
N GLY A 119 -9.81 -5.90 -16.93
CA GLY A 119 -9.21 -7.24 -16.89
C GLY A 119 -7.87 -7.28 -16.16
N GLY A 120 -7.54 -6.30 -15.31
CA GLY A 120 -6.24 -6.26 -14.62
C GLY A 120 -6.00 -5.00 -13.79
N LEU A 121 -4.75 -4.79 -13.39
CA LEU A 121 -4.35 -3.64 -12.57
C LEU A 121 -4.20 -2.36 -13.38
N THR A 122 -4.65 -1.25 -12.80
CA THR A 122 -4.44 0.13 -13.24
C THR A 122 -3.94 0.97 -12.06
N GLU A 123 -3.53 2.21 -12.30
CA GLU A 123 -3.06 3.07 -11.20
C GLU A 123 -4.14 3.30 -10.12
N ASN A 124 -5.42 3.27 -10.50
CA ASN A 124 -6.55 3.38 -9.57
C ASN A 124 -6.48 2.35 -8.44
N ASP A 125 -6.05 1.13 -8.74
CA ASP A 125 -5.96 0.04 -7.77
C ASP A 125 -4.95 0.38 -6.67
N PHE A 126 -3.83 1.00 -7.04
CA PHE A 126 -2.78 1.43 -6.12
C PHE A 126 -3.15 2.72 -5.38
N ILE A 127 -3.90 3.63 -6.00
CA ILE A 127 -4.46 4.82 -5.34
C ILE A 127 -5.41 4.39 -4.21
N LEU A 128 -6.34 3.48 -4.51
CA LEU A 128 -7.29 2.98 -3.52
C LEU A 128 -6.58 2.20 -2.41
N ALA A 129 -5.62 1.34 -2.75
CA ALA A 129 -4.80 0.62 -1.77
C ALA A 129 -4.03 1.57 -0.82
N ALA A 130 -3.46 2.65 -1.36
CA ALA A 130 -2.77 3.67 -0.57
C ALA A 130 -3.72 4.38 0.40
N LYS A 131 -4.93 4.74 -0.03
CA LYS A 131 -5.94 5.37 0.84
C LYS A 131 -6.46 4.44 1.92
N ILE A 132 -6.66 3.15 1.60
CA ILE A 132 -7.03 2.14 2.60
C ILE A 132 -5.94 2.00 3.67
N ASN A 133 -4.66 2.18 3.32
CA ASN A 133 -3.58 2.16 4.31
C ASN A 133 -3.65 3.30 5.33
N GLU A 134 -4.27 4.42 4.99
CA GLU A 134 -4.44 5.58 5.89
C GLU A 134 -5.64 5.44 6.83
N LEU A 135 -6.49 4.43 6.64
CA LEU A 135 -7.60 4.16 7.54
C LEU A 135 -7.06 3.79 8.93
N GLN A 136 -7.52 4.52 9.93
CA GLN A 136 -7.39 4.09 11.32
C GLN A 136 -8.28 2.86 11.49
N VAL A 137 -7.70 1.70 11.76
CA VAL A 137 -8.43 0.42 11.91
C VAL A 137 -7.99 -0.36 13.15
N GLU A 138 -7.02 0.16 13.90
CA GLU A 138 -6.40 -0.48 15.06
C GLU A 138 -7.43 -0.82 16.15
N ASP A 139 -8.49 -0.02 16.27
CA ASP A 139 -9.61 -0.25 17.17
C ASP A 139 -10.43 -1.50 16.78
N LEU A 140 -10.36 -1.95 15.52
CA LEU A 140 -11.06 -3.10 14.97
C LEU A 140 -10.22 -4.39 15.02
N LEU A 141 -8.89 -4.26 15.01
CA LEU A 141 -7.97 -5.39 14.84
C LEU A 141 -7.79 -6.25 16.09
N ARG A 142 -7.68 -7.56 15.90
CA ARG A 142 -7.30 -8.50 16.96
C ARG A 142 -5.83 -8.30 17.30
N LYS A 143 -5.53 -8.02 18.57
CA LYS A 143 -4.14 -7.96 19.05
C LYS A 143 -3.45 -9.30 18.83
N LYS A 144 -2.26 -9.30 18.21
CA LYS A 144 -1.40 -10.50 18.18
C LYS A 144 -1.02 -10.81 19.62
N LYS A 145 -1.30 -12.03 20.08
CA LYS A 145 -0.69 -12.50 21.33
C LYS A 145 0.79 -12.68 21.06
N VAL A 146 1.64 -11.93 21.75
CA VAL A 146 3.07 -12.25 21.80
C VAL A 146 3.17 -13.55 22.59
N ALA A 147 3.71 -14.59 21.95
CA ALA A 147 4.00 -15.83 22.66
C ALA A 147 5.04 -15.52 23.75
N LYS A 148 4.76 -15.96 24.98
CA LYS A 148 5.66 -15.85 26.12
C LYS A 148 6.67 -16.99 26.08
#